data_AF-A0A4Q3AEK0-F1
#
_entry.id   AF-A0A4Q3AEK0-F1
#
_cell.length_a   1.000
_cell.length_b   1.000
_cell.length_c   1.000
_cell.angle_alpha   90.00
_cell.angle_beta   90.00
_cell.angle_gamma   90.00
#
_symmetry.space_group_name_H-M   'P 1'
#
loop_
_entity.id
_entity.type
_entity.pdbx_description
1 polymer ?
#
loop_
_entity_poly.entity_id
_entity_poly.type
_entity_poly.pdbx_seq_one_letter_code
_entity_poly.pdbx_strand_id
1 'polypeptide(L)'
;MLLPLDAWHRARGGRMVPFAGYEMPVQYEGIMAEHLWVRESAGLFDVSHMGQLFLSGEGLDAELEKLIPADVAGVAVGQQKYSLLLAENGGILDDLMFSRWPGGIYMVVNGACKWDDIAHLREHLPDAIEINHMDEHALLALQGPKAF
;
A
#
# COMPACT_ATOMS: atom_id res chain seq x y z
N MET A 1 -11.80 8.15 -8.57
CA MET A 1 -11.79 8.48 -7.14
C MET A 1 -10.86 9.66 -6.91
N LEU A 2 -11.05 10.41 -5.82
CA LEU A 2 -10.18 11.52 -5.44
C LEU A 2 -9.33 11.12 -4.23
N LEU A 3 -8.12 11.65 -4.13
CA LEU A 3 -7.28 11.52 -2.95
C LEU A 3 -7.82 12.38 -1.80
N PRO A 4 -7.55 12.02 -0.53
CA PRO A 4 -7.82 12.89 0.61
C PRO A 4 -7.22 14.30 0.47
N LEU A 5 -6.07 14.41 -0.21
CA LEU A 5 -5.37 15.67 -0.44
C LEU A 5 -5.60 16.27 -1.84
N ASP A 6 -6.59 15.81 -2.62
CA ASP A 6 -6.84 16.29 -3.99
C ASP A 6 -6.96 17.82 -4.07
N ALA A 7 -7.74 18.43 -3.18
CA ALA A 7 -7.91 19.88 -3.14
C ALA A 7 -6.58 20.62 -2.88
N TRP A 8 -5.72 20.05 -2.02
CA TRP A 8 -4.40 20.60 -1.74
C TRP A 8 -3.49 20.51 -2.96
N HIS A 9 -3.46 19.35 -3.63
CA HIS A 9 -2.65 19.14 -4.83
C HIS A 9 -3.01 20.14 -5.93
N ARG A 10 -4.30 20.33 -6.20
CA ARG A 10 -4.80 21.30 -7.19
C ARG A 10 -4.44 22.74 -6.82
N ALA A 11 -4.59 23.11 -5.55
CA ALA A 11 -4.22 24.44 -5.07
C ALA A 11 -2.71 24.73 -5.17
N ARG A 12 -1.87 23.69 -5.18
CA ARG A 12 -0.42 23.78 -5.38
C ARG A 12 0.03 23.63 -6.84
N GLY A 13 -0.90 23.62 -7.79
CA GLY A 13 -0.58 23.53 -9.22
C GLY A 13 -0.19 22.12 -9.67
N GLY A 14 -0.54 21.08 -8.89
CA GLY A 14 -0.33 19.70 -9.29
C GLY A 14 -1.04 19.39 -10.61
N ARG A 15 -0.29 18.83 -11.56
CA ARG A 15 -0.84 18.35 -12.83
C ARG A 15 -1.52 17.00 -12.58
N MET A 16 -2.84 17.04 -12.48
CA MET A 16 -3.64 15.85 -12.21
C MET A 16 -3.80 14.99 -13.46
N VAL A 17 -3.62 13.66 -13.31
CA VAL A 17 -3.82 12.66 -14.35
C VAL A 17 -4.54 11.44 -13.79
N PRO A 18 -5.31 10.71 -14.61
CA PRO A 18 -5.91 9.45 -14.19
C PRO A 18 -4.84 8.36 -14.03
N PHE A 19 -4.80 7.71 -12.87
CA PHE A 19 -3.94 6.57 -12.57
C PHE A 19 -4.66 5.61 -11.62
N ALA A 20 -4.77 4.32 -11.98
CA ALA A 20 -5.45 3.30 -11.18
C ALA A 20 -6.88 3.69 -10.74
N GLY A 21 -7.60 4.48 -11.56
CA GLY A 21 -8.94 4.97 -11.21
C GLY A 21 -8.96 6.15 -10.24
N TYR A 22 -7.81 6.72 -9.87
CA TYR A 22 -7.66 7.95 -9.07
C TYR A 22 -7.16 9.12 -9.91
N GLU A 23 -7.51 10.33 -9.50
CA GLU A 23 -6.86 11.56 -9.97
C GLU A 23 -5.58 11.81 -9.15
N MET A 24 -4.42 11.66 -9.79
CA MET A 24 -3.11 11.71 -9.13
C MET A 24 -2.28 12.91 -9.63
N PRO A 25 -1.52 13.62 -8.76
CA PRO A 25 -0.61 14.67 -9.20
C PRO A 25 0.67 14.07 -9.81
N VAL A 26 0.81 14.07 -11.14
CA VAL A 26 1.98 13.48 -11.83
C VAL A 26 3.25 14.33 -11.71
N GLN A 27 3.09 15.65 -11.53
CA GLN A 27 4.16 16.62 -11.32
C GLN A 27 3.59 17.95 -10.80
N TYR A 28 4.44 18.78 -10.22
CA TYR A 28 4.20 20.17 -9.83
C TYR A 28 5.11 21.11 -10.63
N GLU A 29 6.42 21.02 -10.42
CA GLU A 29 7.43 21.84 -11.11
C GLU A 29 7.99 21.14 -12.35
N GLY A 30 7.90 19.80 -12.38
CA GLY A 30 8.31 18.97 -13.50
C GLY A 30 9.03 17.70 -13.04
N ILE A 31 8.82 16.59 -13.77
CA ILE A 31 9.32 15.26 -13.40
C ILE A 31 10.82 15.25 -13.10
N MET A 32 11.64 15.91 -13.91
CA MET A 32 13.09 15.96 -13.70
C MET A 32 13.48 16.75 -12.45
N ALA A 33 12.82 17.87 -12.19
CA ALA A 33 13.10 18.70 -11.01
C ALA A 33 12.74 17.92 -9.73
N GLU A 34 11.59 17.27 -9.70
CA GLU A 34 11.12 16.47 -8.56
C GLU A 34 11.99 15.22 -8.34
N HIS A 35 12.42 14.56 -9.42
CA HIS A 35 13.36 13.43 -9.33
C HIS A 35 14.69 13.85 -8.68
N LEU A 36 15.30 14.94 -9.17
CA LEU A 36 16.56 15.46 -8.60
C LEU A 36 16.37 15.95 -7.16
N TRP A 37 15.22 16.57 -6.86
CA TRP A 37 14.90 17.00 -5.50
C TRP A 37 14.90 15.83 -4.51
N VAL A 38 14.33 14.68 -4.87
CA VAL A 38 14.35 13.48 -4.03
C VAL A 38 15.77 12.93 -3.88
N ARG A 39 16.60 13.02 -4.92
CA ARG A 39 18.00 12.56 -4.88
C ARG A 39 18.89 13.42 -3.98
N GLU A 40 18.62 14.72 -3.90
CA GLU A 40 19.49 15.69 -3.21
C GLU A 40 18.90 16.20 -1.87
N SER A 41 17.60 16.01 -1.65
CA SER A 41 16.85 16.57 -0.51
C SER A 41 15.80 15.59 0.05
N ALA A 42 14.54 15.99 0.20
CA ALA A 42 13.43 15.19 0.71
C ALA A 42 12.16 15.53 -0.06
N GLY A 43 11.66 14.58 -0.84
CA GLY A 43 10.39 14.67 -1.55
C GLY A 43 9.27 13.99 -0.78
N LEU A 44 8.08 14.56 -0.83
CA LEU A 44 6.87 14.02 -0.22
C LEU A 44 5.92 13.57 -1.32
N PHE A 45 5.48 12.32 -1.26
CA PHE A 45 4.56 11.73 -2.20
C PHE A 45 3.25 11.37 -1.51
N ASP A 46 2.14 11.76 -2.11
CA ASP A 46 0.83 11.23 -1.72
C ASP A 46 0.60 9.91 -2.47
N VAL A 47 0.63 8.80 -1.72
CA VAL A 47 0.41 7.45 -2.21
C VAL A 47 -0.88 6.86 -1.60
N SER A 48 -1.83 7.71 -1.19
CA SER A 48 -3.09 7.29 -0.55
C SER A 48 -4.02 6.50 -1.49
N HIS A 49 -3.71 6.41 -2.78
CA HIS A 49 -4.43 5.57 -3.74
C HIS A 49 -4.14 4.07 -3.57
N MET A 50 -3.06 3.72 -2.86
CA MET A 50 -2.73 2.32 -2.54
C MET A 50 -3.82 1.68 -1.69
N GLY A 51 -4.01 0.36 -1.83
CA GLY A 51 -4.91 -0.39 -0.97
C GLY A 51 -4.30 -0.58 0.41
N GLN A 52 -4.85 0.06 1.44
CA GLN A 52 -4.41 -0.08 2.82
C GLN A 52 -5.35 -1.03 3.55
N LEU A 53 -4.82 -2.07 4.20
CA LEU A 53 -5.60 -3.10 4.86
C LEU A 53 -5.08 -3.34 6.27
N PHE A 54 -5.97 -3.53 7.23
CA PHE A 54 -5.64 -4.08 8.54
C PHE A 54 -6.33 -5.43 8.70
N LEU A 55 -5.53 -6.47 8.87
CA LEU A 55 -5.95 -7.87 8.99
C LEU A 55 -5.79 -8.32 10.43
N SER A 56 -6.84 -8.92 11.00
CA SER A 56 -6.82 -9.42 12.37
C SER A 56 -7.68 -10.67 12.54
N GLY A 57 -7.26 -11.58 13.41
CA GLY A 57 -8.00 -12.81 13.71
C GLY A 57 -7.06 -13.91 14.19
N GLU A 58 -7.64 -14.95 14.81
CA GLU A 58 -6.87 -16.13 15.23
C GLU A 58 -6.36 -16.90 14.00
N GLY A 59 -5.09 -17.33 14.04
CA GLY A 59 -4.49 -18.08 12.95
C GLY A 59 -4.07 -17.25 11.72
N LEU A 60 -4.20 -15.92 11.76
CA LEU A 60 -3.91 -15.01 10.64
C LEU A 60 -2.58 -15.32 9.92
N ASP A 61 -1.52 -15.54 10.69
CA ASP A 61 -0.18 -15.75 10.14
C ASP A 61 -0.12 -16.99 9.25
N ALA A 62 -0.65 -18.11 9.73
CA ALA A 62 -0.67 -19.38 9.00
C ALA A 62 -1.58 -19.32 7.77
N GLU A 63 -2.66 -18.54 7.81
CA GLU A 63 -3.54 -18.35 6.66
C GLU A 63 -2.90 -17.45 5.60
N LEU A 64 -2.23 -16.36 6.00
CA LEU A 64 -1.49 -15.50 5.06
C LEU A 64 -0.32 -16.25 4.42
N GLU A 65 0.40 -17.08 5.16
CA GLU A 65 1.52 -17.89 4.65
C GLU A 65 1.12 -18.89 3.55
N LYS A 66 -0.18 -19.17 3.37
CA LYS A 66 -0.69 -19.95 2.23
C LYS A 66 -0.80 -19.11 0.94
N LEU A 67 -0.95 -17.79 1.08
CA LEU A 67 -1.21 -16.85 -0.02
C LEU A 67 0.04 -16.09 -0.44
N ILE A 68 1.00 -15.92 0.48
CA ILE A 68 2.22 -15.15 0.24
C ILE A 68 3.48 -15.97 0.56
N PRO A 69 4.56 -15.85 -0.24
CA PRO A 69 5.80 -16.57 -0.01
C PRO A 69 6.69 -15.84 1.00
N ALA A 70 6.18 -15.61 2.21
CA ALA A 70 6.92 -14.97 3.29
C ALA A 70 6.55 -15.57 4.65
N ASP A 71 7.55 -15.72 5.52
CA ASP A 71 7.36 -16.05 6.94
C ASP A 71 6.73 -14.86 7.67
N VAL A 72 5.42 -14.93 7.92
CA VAL A 72 4.62 -13.90 8.59
C VAL A 72 4.78 -14.04 10.10
N ALA A 73 4.77 -15.28 10.61
CA ALA A 73 4.91 -15.58 12.03
C ALA A 73 6.21 -15.02 12.64
N GLY A 74 7.31 -15.06 11.89
CA GLY A 74 8.61 -14.51 12.30
C GLY A 74 8.72 -12.98 12.25
N VAL A 75 7.69 -12.25 11.78
CA VAL A 75 7.71 -10.77 11.75
C VAL A 75 7.31 -10.20 13.10
N ALA A 76 8.30 -9.70 13.84
CA ALA A 76 8.09 -9.01 15.10
C ALA A 76 7.32 -7.69 14.95
N VAL A 77 6.61 -7.26 16.00
CA VAL A 77 5.87 -5.99 16.02
C VAL A 77 6.78 -4.82 15.64
N GLY A 78 6.29 -3.96 14.73
CA GLY A 78 7.04 -2.83 14.18
C GLY A 78 8.03 -3.19 13.07
N GLN A 79 8.14 -4.47 12.68
CA GLN A 79 8.91 -4.90 11.52
C GLN A 79 8.00 -5.04 10.30
N GLN A 80 8.61 -4.94 9.12
CA GLN A 80 7.95 -5.09 7.82
C GLN A 80 8.69 -6.08 6.92
N LYS A 81 7.95 -6.68 6.00
CA LYS A 81 8.48 -7.47 4.90
C LYS A 81 7.78 -7.09 3.60
N TYR A 82 8.49 -7.28 2.49
CA TYR A 82 7.93 -7.27 1.14
C TYR A 82 7.63 -8.71 0.72
N SER A 83 6.54 -8.92 0.00
CA SER A 83 6.14 -10.23 -0.49
C SER A 83 5.34 -10.12 -1.78
N LEU A 84 4.91 -11.26 -2.28
CA LEU A 84 4.07 -11.40 -3.46
C LEU A 84 2.72 -11.98 -3.02
N LEU A 85 1.65 -11.65 -3.72
CA LEU A 85 0.39 -12.36 -3.64
C LEU A 85 0.35 -13.39 -4.76
N LEU A 86 0.12 -14.66 -4.42
CA LEU A 86 0.20 -15.76 -5.37
C LEU A 86 -1.16 -16.39 -5.62
N ALA A 87 -1.41 -16.72 -6.88
CA ALA A 87 -2.48 -17.63 -7.27
C ALA A 87 -2.12 -19.08 -6.91
N GLU A 88 -3.10 -19.98 -6.87
CA GLU A 88 -2.90 -21.40 -6.56
C GLU A 88 -1.88 -22.10 -7.48
N ASN A 89 -1.77 -21.65 -8.73
CA ASN A 89 -0.81 -22.20 -9.70
C ASN A 89 0.61 -21.60 -9.59
N GLY A 90 0.86 -20.76 -8.57
CA GLY A 90 2.11 -20.05 -8.35
C GLY A 90 2.32 -18.80 -9.22
N GLY A 91 1.31 -18.40 -10.01
CA GLY A 91 1.34 -17.13 -10.72
C GLY A 91 1.30 -15.94 -9.75
N ILE A 92 2.00 -14.87 -10.09
CA ILE A 92 2.01 -13.64 -9.30
C ILE A 92 0.76 -12.83 -9.65
N LEU A 93 -0.06 -12.54 -8.64
CA LEU A 93 -1.23 -11.67 -8.74
C LEU A 93 -0.83 -10.20 -8.53
N ASP A 94 -0.11 -9.93 -7.45
CA ASP A 94 0.42 -8.60 -7.13
C ASP A 94 1.68 -8.72 -6.26
N ASP A 95 2.36 -7.59 -6.05
CA ASP A 95 3.33 -7.44 -4.98
C ASP A 95 2.83 -6.54 -3.86
N LEU A 96 3.28 -6.80 -2.63
CA LEU A 96 2.76 -6.09 -1.45
C LEU A 96 3.82 -5.90 -0.39
N MET A 97 3.57 -4.94 0.50
CA MET A 97 4.29 -4.81 1.75
C MET A 97 3.34 -5.07 2.90
N PHE A 98 3.84 -5.74 3.94
CA PHE A 98 3.10 -5.90 5.17
C PHE A 98 3.98 -5.65 6.38
N SER A 99 3.38 -5.18 7.45
CA SER A 99 4.04 -4.90 8.72
C SER A 99 3.23 -5.44 9.89
N ARG A 100 3.94 -5.93 10.91
CA ARG A 100 3.30 -6.42 12.12
C ARG A 100 2.92 -5.25 13.02
N TRP A 101 1.64 -5.10 13.28
CA TRP A 101 1.12 -4.11 14.22
C TRP A 101 0.58 -4.82 15.47
N PRO A 102 0.39 -4.12 16.60
CA PRO A 102 -0.35 -4.68 17.72
C PRO A 102 -1.74 -5.16 17.25
N GLY A 103 -2.04 -6.44 17.50
CA GLY A 103 -3.33 -7.04 17.18
C GLY A 103 -3.51 -7.53 15.74
N GLY A 104 -2.53 -7.36 14.84
CA GLY A 104 -2.72 -7.78 13.45
C GLY A 104 -1.59 -7.46 12.48
N ILE A 105 -1.92 -7.51 11.20
CA ILE A 105 -1.04 -7.16 10.08
C ILE A 105 -1.61 -5.92 9.38
N TYR A 106 -0.78 -4.90 9.22
CA TYR A 106 -1.05 -3.80 8.30
C TYR A 106 -0.42 -4.10 6.95
N MET A 107 -1.22 -4.15 5.89
CA MET A 107 -0.83 -4.56 4.55
C MET A 107 -1.13 -3.44 3.55
N VAL A 108 -0.24 -3.24 2.59
CA VAL A 108 -0.38 -2.27 1.50
C VAL A 108 -0.21 -2.98 0.16
N VAL A 109 -1.24 -2.89 -0.69
CA VAL A 109 -1.32 -3.47 -2.05
C VAL A 109 -1.40 -2.37 -3.11
N ASN A 110 -1.13 -2.70 -4.37
CA ASN A 110 -1.13 -1.70 -5.44
C ASN A 110 -2.53 -1.13 -5.70
N GLY A 111 -2.61 0.18 -5.94
CA GLY A 111 -3.90 0.85 -6.17
C GLY A 111 -4.69 0.29 -7.37
N ALA A 112 -3.99 -0.22 -8.39
CA ALA A 112 -4.62 -0.81 -9.57
C ALA A 112 -5.18 -2.23 -9.32
N CYS A 113 -4.56 -2.98 -8.41
CA CYS A 113 -4.92 -4.36 -8.06
C CYS A 113 -5.82 -4.42 -6.81
N LYS A 114 -5.93 -3.32 -6.05
CA LYS A 114 -6.61 -3.20 -4.75
C LYS A 114 -7.87 -4.06 -4.60
N TRP A 115 -8.83 -3.93 -5.52
CA TRP A 115 -10.11 -4.62 -5.38
C TRP A 115 -10.03 -6.10 -5.71
N ASP A 116 -9.19 -6.48 -6.66
CA ASP A 116 -8.95 -7.88 -7.02
C ASP A 116 -8.16 -8.59 -5.91
N ASP A 117 -7.17 -7.92 -5.30
CA ASP A 117 -6.42 -8.45 -4.16
C ASP A 117 -7.31 -8.63 -2.93
N ILE A 118 -8.16 -7.64 -2.63
CA ILE A 118 -9.13 -7.76 -1.52
C ILE A 118 -10.09 -8.92 -1.79
N ALA A 119 -10.57 -9.08 -3.01
CA ALA A 119 -11.45 -10.19 -3.38
C ALA A 119 -10.73 -11.54 -3.20
N HIS A 120 -9.47 -11.64 -3.65
CA HIS A 120 -8.67 -12.85 -3.49
C HIS A 120 -8.42 -13.19 -2.02
N LEU A 121 -8.05 -12.21 -1.18
CA LEU A 121 -7.91 -12.38 0.26
C LEU A 121 -9.24 -12.82 0.90
N ARG A 122 -10.37 -12.23 0.53
CA ARG A 122 -11.69 -12.60 1.06
C ARG A 122 -12.12 -14.00 0.66
N GLU A 123 -11.77 -14.45 -0.54
CA GLU A 123 -12.11 -15.78 -1.03
C GLU A 123 -11.32 -16.89 -0.32
N HIS A 124 -10.06 -16.62 0.03
CA HIS A 124 -9.15 -17.65 0.54
C HIS A 124 -8.88 -17.58 2.04
N LEU A 125 -9.09 -16.42 2.68
CA LEU A 125 -9.00 -16.31 4.13
C LEU A 125 -10.30 -16.80 4.79
N PRO A 126 -10.23 -17.47 5.96
CA PRO A 126 -11.41 -17.81 6.73
C PRO A 126 -12.22 -16.58 7.16
N ASP A 127 -13.55 -16.71 7.27
CA ASP A 127 -14.45 -15.64 7.73
C ASP A 127 -14.08 -15.05 9.11
N ALA A 128 -13.35 -15.81 9.93
CA ALA A 128 -12.85 -15.36 11.24
C ALA A 128 -11.72 -14.33 11.13
N ILE A 129 -11.11 -14.16 9.95
CA ILE A 129 -10.13 -13.11 9.68
C ILE A 129 -10.87 -11.85 9.22
N GLU A 130 -10.82 -10.82 10.05
CA GLU A 130 -11.33 -9.51 9.72
C GLU A 130 -10.37 -8.77 8.79
N ILE A 131 -10.91 -8.15 7.73
CA ILE A 131 -10.19 -7.25 6.83
C ILE A 131 -10.84 -5.86 6.94
N ASN A 132 -10.13 -4.93 7.57
CA ASN A 132 -10.51 -3.52 7.60
C ASN A 132 -9.81 -2.77 6.45
N HIS A 133 -10.56 -2.03 5.65
CA HIS A 133 -10.08 -1.36 4.44
C HIS A 133 -9.39 -0.01 4.70
N MET A 134 -9.31 0.41 5.97
CA MET A 134 -8.61 1.63 6.38
C MET A 134 -9.03 2.87 5.59
N ASP A 135 -10.31 2.98 5.19
CA ASP A 135 -10.80 4.00 4.25
C ASP A 135 -10.64 5.46 4.77
N GLU A 136 -10.44 5.64 6.08
CA GLU A 136 -10.19 6.93 6.72
C GLU A 136 -8.70 7.33 6.73
N HIS A 137 -7.80 6.51 6.19
CA HIS A 137 -6.35 6.74 6.24
C HIS A 137 -5.79 7.27 4.92
N ALA A 138 -4.86 8.22 5.04
CA ALA A 138 -3.98 8.65 3.96
C ALA A 138 -2.60 8.01 4.12
N LEU A 139 -1.91 7.78 3.00
CA LEU A 139 -0.55 7.23 2.98
C LEU A 139 0.39 8.23 2.30
N LEU A 140 1.38 8.70 3.05
CA LEU A 140 2.39 9.63 2.56
C LEU A 140 3.77 8.98 2.62
N ALA A 141 4.53 9.09 1.54
CA ALA A 141 5.92 8.64 1.49
C ALA A 141 6.86 9.85 1.49
N LEU A 142 7.64 10.00 2.55
CA LEU A 142 8.74 10.98 2.62
C LEU A 142 10.04 10.28 2.23
N GLN A 143 10.71 10.74 1.18
CA GLN A 143 11.83 10.02 0.56
C GLN A 143 12.97 10.98 0.20
N GLY A 144 14.22 10.56 0.43
CA GLY A 144 15.43 11.28 0.05
C GLY A 144 16.47 11.34 1.17
N PRO A 145 17.72 11.77 0.89
CA PRO A 145 18.81 11.77 1.86
C PRO A 145 18.59 12.69 3.07
N LYS A 146 17.61 13.62 3.01
CA LYS A 146 17.25 14.52 4.12
C LYS A 146 15.94 14.15 4.81
N ALA A 147 15.40 12.95 4.57
CA ALA A 147 14.15 12.49 5.17
C ALA A 147 14.33 11.96 6.61
N PHE A 148 15.56 11.63 7.01
CA PHE A 148 15.92 11.04 8.31
C PHE A 148 17.15 11.72 8.89
#